data_AF-A0A9X5GRB8-F1
#
_entry.id   AF-A0A9X5GRB8-F1
#
_cell.length_a   1.000
_cell.length_b   1.000
_cell.length_c   1.000
_cell.angle_alpha   90.00
_cell.angle_beta   90.00
_cell.angle_gamma   90.00
#
_symmetry.space_group_name_H-M   'P 1'
#
loop_
_entity.id
_entity.type
_entity.pdbx_description
1 polymer ?
#
loop_
_entity_poly.entity_id
_entity_poly.type
_entity_poly.pdbx_seq_one_letter_code
_entity_poly.pdbx_strand_id
1 'polypeptide(L)'
;MMLGWIATQRKELITIYNQCKGKQPVLEAFSVYLLRILNGLSQMSSSQFYDYELQILEEAMRLFFIYYIEQVNKALSDKVRAKEKKDIIEDIEYAISKISNVYKNVIDGTANSDRQMLTSQAVETNIYDLSPKLFITYSAILTTLVRLFHKQDKYAFLLHPSLKSNIETENLFNMREKEGKVVLIYIPETEIEKIHQTPIYLLHEVYHVLTKEERCRVDRARRMETHVLNAISQRLFRNVNFDCIVTEKLFGDTKVDDIIKKELVERWFPIDRRIEKYETITDERFFYRKNISQNICDGWNDMLSNIFVSLGEDILVAISGKTFKYREERVLFTCIKEIEWAIHNNLVEIISGNLVAEYVSLYMSVYREAYADVACILTIGISPEEYKGVFKNSELTISKDISDPETVRALRIHVVAHAVSRCTGISYKEEWEKYSKENDFRKRREKGEKGKEDADLIRKQNDRISILEDDLKWLERIMKMCSGKLWEILGDKDSKFNRFRDIVKNLDIFEILNGKTIDDLQNL
;
A
#
# COMPACT_ATOMS: atom_id res chain seq x y z
N MET A 1 22.34 4.80 -29.12
CA MET A 1 20.92 4.42 -28.91
C MET A 1 20.08 5.57 -28.33
N MET A 2 20.65 6.42 -27.46
CA MET A 2 20.04 7.57 -26.76
C MET A 2 19.14 8.52 -27.58
N LEU A 3 19.48 8.85 -28.83
CA LEU A 3 18.71 9.82 -29.64
C LEU A 3 17.46 9.24 -30.32
N GLY A 4 17.34 7.92 -30.41
CA GLY A 4 16.27 7.27 -31.20
C GLY A 4 14.88 7.52 -30.63
N TRP A 5 14.72 7.40 -29.31
CA TRP A 5 13.42 7.58 -28.66
C TRP A 5 12.98 9.06 -28.65
N ILE A 6 13.90 9.99 -28.39
CA ILE A 6 13.62 11.45 -28.40
C ILE A 6 13.12 11.87 -29.78
N ALA A 7 13.79 11.45 -30.85
CA ALA A 7 13.38 11.78 -32.21
C ALA A 7 12.00 11.19 -32.56
N THR A 8 11.73 9.96 -32.11
CA THR A 8 10.46 9.25 -32.34
C THR A 8 9.31 9.98 -31.64
N GLN A 9 9.46 10.27 -30.35
CA GLN A 9 8.43 10.97 -29.57
C GLN A 9 8.24 12.42 -30.01
N ARG A 10 9.31 13.11 -30.45
CA ARG A 10 9.20 14.45 -31.05
C ARG A 10 8.29 14.42 -32.27
N LYS A 11 8.44 13.42 -33.16
CA LYS A 11 7.58 13.27 -34.34
C LYS A 11 6.12 13.06 -33.95
N GLU A 12 5.86 12.18 -32.97
CA GLU A 12 4.50 11.92 -32.50
C GLU A 12 3.85 13.14 -31.82
N LEU A 13 4.59 13.89 -31.01
CA LEU A 13 4.11 15.13 -30.40
C LEU A 13 3.80 16.21 -31.45
N ILE A 14 4.60 16.32 -32.52
CA ILE A 14 4.30 17.25 -33.63
C ILE A 14 2.99 16.84 -34.32
N THR A 15 2.76 15.53 -34.51
CA THR A 15 1.49 15.02 -35.05
C THR A 15 0.32 15.39 -34.14
N ILE A 16 0.44 15.15 -32.83
CA ILE A 16 -0.59 15.52 -31.83
C ILE A 16 -0.83 17.02 -31.82
N TYR A 17 0.22 17.84 -31.83
CA TYR A 17 0.13 19.29 -31.88
C TYR A 17 -0.70 19.74 -33.08
N ASN A 18 -0.40 19.22 -34.28
CA ASN A 18 -1.13 19.55 -35.49
C ASN A 18 -2.60 19.09 -35.46
N GLN A 19 -2.89 17.95 -34.81
CA GLN A 19 -4.26 17.47 -34.62
C GLN A 19 -5.07 18.32 -33.63
N CYS A 20 -4.41 18.81 -32.57
CA CYS A 20 -5.03 19.62 -31.52
C CYS A 20 -5.19 21.09 -31.93
N LYS A 21 -4.37 21.57 -32.87
CA LYS A 21 -4.28 22.97 -33.27
C LYS A 21 -5.66 23.57 -33.59
N GLY A 22 -6.06 24.56 -32.80
CA GLY A 22 -7.36 25.24 -32.93
C GLY A 22 -8.61 24.43 -32.56
N LYS A 23 -8.46 23.16 -32.15
CA LYS A 23 -9.57 22.27 -31.72
C LYS A 23 -9.54 21.92 -30.23
N GLN A 24 -8.35 21.84 -29.64
CA GLN A 24 -8.11 21.49 -28.23
C GLN A 24 -6.95 22.34 -27.68
N PRO A 25 -7.20 23.61 -27.29
CA PRO A 25 -6.14 24.56 -26.92
C PRO A 25 -5.24 24.08 -25.77
N VAL A 26 -5.80 23.36 -24.80
CA VAL A 26 -5.07 22.82 -23.65
C VAL A 26 -4.03 21.79 -24.08
N LEU A 27 -4.45 20.79 -24.87
CA LEU A 27 -3.55 19.75 -25.39
C LEU A 27 -2.54 20.30 -26.39
N GLU A 28 -2.91 21.34 -27.15
CA GLU A 28 -1.99 22.09 -27.99
C GLU A 28 -0.86 22.72 -27.15
N ALA A 29 -1.21 23.48 -26.10
CA ALA A 29 -0.25 24.12 -25.21
C ALA A 29 0.68 23.11 -24.53
N PHE A 30 0.12 22.00 -24.04
CA PHE A 30 0.87 20.91 -23.43
C PHE A 30 1.86 20.27 -24.40
N SER A 31 1.45 20.03 -25.65
CA SER A 31 2.35 19.47 -26.66
C SER A 31 3.52 20.41 -26.97
N VAL A 32 3.28 21.73 -27.04
CA VAL A 32 4.36 22.72 -27.21
C VAL A 32 5.31 22.73 -26.02
N TYR A 33 4.78 22.69 -24.80
CA TYR A 33 5.57 22.64 -23.58
C TYR A 33 6.46 21.38 -23.53
N LEU A 34 5.88 20.22 -23.81
CA LEU A 34 6.56 18.94 -23.83
C LEU A 34 7.63 18.85 -24.95
N LEU A 35 7.40 19.49 -26.10
CA LEU A 35 8.43 19.65 -27.14
C LEU A 35 9.64 20.46 -26.65
N ARG A 36 9.43 21.49 -25.81
CA ARG A 36 10.55 22.24 -25.21
C ARG A 36 11.36 21.38 -24.25
N ILE A 37 10.71 20.56 -23.43
CA ILE A 37 11.39 19.59 -22.55
C ILE A 37 12.20 18.59 -23.38
N LEU A 38 11.64 18.00 -24.44
CA LEU A 38 12.38 17.08 -25.31
C LEU A 38 13.60 17.75 -25.97
N ASN A 39 13.47 19.03 -26.35
CA ASN A 39 14.61 19.77 -26.89
C ASN A 39 15.69 19.99 -25.84
N GLY A 40 15.32 20.29 -24.59
CA GLY A 40 16.25 20.37 -23.46
C GLY A 40 16.99 19.05 -23.22
N LEU A 41 16.26 17.93 -23.13
CA LEU A 41 16.86 16.59 -23.00
C LEU A 41 17.77 16.22 -24.18
N SER A 42 17.38 16.63 -25.41
CA SER A 42 18.21 16.44 -26.61
C SER A 42 19.50 17.26 -26.57
N GLN A 43 19.50 18.44 -25.92
CA GLN A 43 20.70 19.26 -25.74
C GLN A 43 21.57 18.69 -24.63
N MET A 44 20.98 18.24 -23.52
CA MET A 44 21.68 17.59 -22.42
C MET A 44 22.44 16.35 -22.90
N SER A 45 21.80 15.48 -23.67
CA SER A 45 22.44 14.29 -24.25
C SER A 45 23.60 14.58 -25.24
N SER A 46 23.78 15.84 -25.65
CA SER A 46 24.92 16.25 -26.49
C SER A 46 26.10 16.84 -25.71
N SER A 47 25.98 16.97 -24.38
CA SER A 47 26.94 17.65 -23.52
C SER A 47 27.27 16.83 -22.27
N GLN A 48 28.56 16.65 -21.98
CA GLN A 48 29.04 15.95 -20.78
C GLN A 48 28.71 16.69 -19.47
N PHE A 49 28.38 17.99 -19.53
CA PHE A 49 28.03 18.77 -18.35
C PHE A 49 26.68 18.39 -17.72
N TYR A 50 25.80 17.68 -18.45
CA TYR A 50 24.46 17.33 -17.97
C TYR A 50 24.26 15.82 -17.78
N ASP A 51 25.35 15.07 -17.63
CA ASP A 51 25.32 13.60 -17.52
C ASP A 51 24.53 13.14 -16.30
N TYR A 52 24.51 13.94 -15.24
CA TYR A 52 23.80 13.67 -13.99
C TYR A 52 22.28 13.78 -14.15
N GLU A 53 21.81 14.90 -14.71
CA GLU A 53 20.40 15.18 -14.99
C GLU A 53 19.85 14.17 -15.97
N LEU A 54 20.64 13.81 -16.99
CA LEU A 54 20.25 12.81 -17.98
C LEU A 54 20.05 11.44 -17.31
N GLN A 55 20.97 11.00 -16.46
CA GLN A 55 20.83 9.72 -15.75
C GLN A 55 19.64 9.70 -14.78
N ILE A 56 19.30 10.83 -14.15
CA ILE A 56 18.13 10.95 -13.27
C ILE A 56 16.82 10.91 -14.08
N LEU A 57 16.77 11.60 -15.21
CA LEU A 57 15.53 11.89 -15.92
C LEU A 57 15.22 10.92 -17.06
N GLU A 58 16.22 10.39 -17.77
CA GLU A 58 16.05 9.79 -19.10
C GLU A 58 14.94 8.74 -19.16
N GLU A 59 15.03 7.69 -18.34
CA GLU A 59 14.13 6.54 -18.45
C GLU A 59 12.70 6.88 -18.00
N ALA A 60 12.57 7.68 -16.93
CA ALA A 60 11.28 8.15 -16.46
C ALA A 60 10.61 9.10 -17.46
N MET A 61 11.37 10.01 -18.07
CA MET A 61 10.87 10.90 -19.10
C MET A 61 10.46 10.10 -20.34
N ARG A 62 11.27 9.14 -20.79
CA ARG A 62 10.95 8.26 -21.92
C ARG A 62 9.57 7.62 -21.73
N LEU A 63 9.32 6.97 -20.59
CA LEU A 63 8.02 6.35 -20.32
C LEU A 63 6.90 7.38 -20.12
N PHE A 64 7.18 8.51 -19.48
CA PHE A 64 6.21 9.58 -19.31
C PHE A 64 5.65 10.06 -20.65
N PHE A 65 6.51 10.31 -21.63
CA PHE A 65 6.10 10.73 -22.96
C PHE A 65 5.28 9.65 -23.70
N ILE A 66 5.67 8.37 -23.58
CA ILE A 66 4.87 7.26 -24.14
C ILE A 66 3.46 7.29 -23.54
N TYR A 67 3.34 7.43 -22.22
CA TYR A 67 2.04 7.40 -21.54
C TYR A 67 1.22 8.66 -21.81
N TYR A 68 1.86 9.83 -21.91
CA TYR A 68 1.21 11.06 -22.35
C TYR A 68 0.59 10.87 -23.74
N ILE A 69 1.37 10.39 -24.71
CA ILE A 69 0.91 10.18 -26.09
C ILE A 69 -0.27 9.20 -26.12
N GLU A 70 -0.19 8.10 -25.38
CA GLU A 70 -1.30 7.14 -25.26
C GLU A 70 -2.57 7.79 -24.68
N GLN A 71 -2.46 8.58 -23.61
CA GLN A 71 -3.61 9.24 -22.99
C GLN A 71 -4.22 10.33 -23.88
N VAL A 72 -3.39 11.11 -24.58
CA VAL A 72 -3.87 12.11 -25.54
C VAL A 72 -4.60 11.45 -26.69
N ASN A 73 -4.04 10.37 -27.26
CA ASN A 73 -4.72 9.61 -28.32
C ASN A 73 -6.06 9.03 -27.84
N LYS A 74 -6.16 8.60 -26.58
CA LYS A 74 -7.44 8.21 -25.97
C LYS A 74 -8.41 9.40 -25.90
N ALA A 75 -7.97 10.55 -25.40
CA ALA A 75 -8.80 11.76 -25.29
C ALA A 75 -9.25 12.35 -26.64
N LEU A 76 -8.46 12.15 -27.70
CA LEU A 76 -8.78 12.56 -29.06
C LEU A 76 -9.66 11.54 -29.81
N SER A 77 -9.89 10.35 -29.26
CA SER A 77 -10.72 9.34 -29.89
C SER A 77 -12.20 9.72 -29.86
N ASP A 78 -12.87 9.62 -31.01
CA ASP A 78 -14.31 9.90 -31.14
C ASP A 78 -15.21 8.95 -30.33
N LYS A 79 -14.64 7.86 -29.80
CA LYS A 79 -15.37 6.85 -29.00
C LYS A 79 -15.54 7.24 -27.53
N VAL A 80 -14.85 8.28 -27.07
CA VAL A 80 -14.83 8.66 -25.65
C VAL A 80 -15.91 9.69 -25.36
N ARG A 81 -16.70 9.45 -24.30
CA ARG A 81 -17.77 10.37 -23.88
C ARG A 81 -17.17 11.69 -23.38
N ALA A 82 -17.89 12.80 -23.53
CA ALA A 82 -17.41 14.13 -23.16
C ALA A 82 -16.91 14.24 -21.71
N LYS A 83 -17.60 13.59 -20.75
CA LYS A 83 -17.17 13.54 -19.35
C LYS A 83 -15.85 12.81 -19.16
N GLU A 84 -15.74 11.59 -19.71
CA GLU A 84 -14.51 10.80 -19.64
C GLU A 84 -13.33 11.52 -20.32
N LYS A 85 -13.58 12.21 -21.44
CA LYS A 85 -12.57 13.05 -22.09
C LYS A 85 -12.07 14.17 -21.18
N LYS A 86 -12.96 14.85 -20.44
CA LYS A 86 -12.58 15.87 -19.46
C LYS A 86 -11.70 15.27 -18.35
N ASP A 87 -12.14 14.15 -17.77
CA ASP A 87 -11.42 13.47 -16.70
C ASP A 87 -10.00 13.03 -17.15
N ILE A 88 -9.85 12.56 -18.40
CA ILE A 88 -8.53 12.23 -18.98
C ILE A 88 -7.66 13.49 -19.14
N ILE A 89 -8.23 14.61 -19.62
CA ILE A 89 -7.46 15.85 -19.81
C ILE A 89 -6.99 16.41 -18.45
N GLU A 90 -7.83 16.33 -17.42
CA GLU A 90 -7.45 16.75 -16.05
C GLU A 90 -6.33 15.88 -15.48
N ASP A 91 -6.37 14.57 -15.69
CA ASP A 91 -5.30 13.64 -15.29
C ASP A 91 -3.98 13.92 -16.05
N ILE A 92 -4.07 14.28 -17.35
CA ILE A 92 -2.92 14.74 -18.15
C ILE A 92 -2.34 16.05 -17.60
N GLU A 93 -3.19 17.04 -17.33
CA GLU A 93 -2.78 18.33 -16.78
C GLU A 93 -2.06 18.16 -15.44
N TYR A 94 -2.63 17.34 -14.54
CA TYR A 94 -2.00 16.99 -13.28
C TYR A 94 -0.61 16.37 -13.50
N ALA A 95 -0.49 15.39 -14.40
CA ALA A 95 0.79 14.73 -14.67
C ALA A 95 1.85 15.69 -15.23
N ILE A 96 1.48 16.60 -16.13
CA ILE A 96 2.39 17.62 -16.68
C ILE A 96 2.83 18.61 -15.62
N SER A 97 1.91 19.08 -14.77
CA SER A 97 2.23 19.99 -13.67
C SER A 97 3.30 19.39 -12.75
N LYS A 98 3.16 18.11 -12.41
CA LYS A 98 4.15 17.40 -11.59
C LYS A 98 5.50 17.28 -12.28
N ILE A 99 5.54 16.78 -13.53
CA ILE A 99 6.82 16.64 -14.27
C ILE A 99 7.51 17.98 -14.50
N SER A 100 6.76 19.05 -14.76
CA SER A 100 7.32 20.40 -14.89
C SER A 100 8.13 20.79 -13.66
N ASN A 101 7.57 20.56 -12.47
CA ASN A 101 8.24 20.89 -11.21
C ASN A 101 9.47 20.02 -10.99
N VAL A 102 9.43 18.74 -11.36
CA VAL A 102 10.59 17.85 -11.23
C VAL A 102 11.70 18.25 -12.17
N TYR A 103 11.39 18.41 -13.46
CA TYR A 103 12.35 18.82 -14.48
C TYR A 103 13.04 20.12 -14.06
N LYS A 104 12.27 21.12 -13.62
CA LYS A 104 12.81 22.37 -13.10
C LYS A 104 13.71 22.16 -11.89
N ASN A 105 13.24 21.47 -10.85
CA ASN A 105 14.00 21.34 -9.60
C ASN A 105 15.27 20.50 -9.75
N VAL A 106 15.26 19.48 -10.60
CA VAL A 106 16.46 18.67 -10.88
C VAL A 106 17.50 19.53 -11.59
N ILE A 107 17.10 20.31 -12.61
CA ILE A 107 18.03 21.19 -13.36
C ILE A 107 18.51 22.35 -12.49
N ASP A 108 17.62 23.04 -11.80
CA ASP A 108 17.98 24.18 -10.96
C ASP A 108 18.88 23.72 -9.79
N GLY A 109 18.59 22.55 -9.20
CA GLY A 109 19.38 21.99 -8.10
C GLY A 109 20.79 21.57 -8.53
N THR A 110 20.93 20.89 -9.66
CA THR A 110 22.23 20.48 -10.22
C THR A 110 23.06 21.67 -10.68
N ALA A 111 22.47 22.60 -11.44
CA ALA A 111 23.15 23.81 -11.89
C ALA A 111 23.63 24.70 -10.72
N ASN A 112 22.88 24.75 -9.63
CA ASN A 112 23.30 25.47 -8.43
C ASN A 112 24.45 24.78 -7.70
N SER A 113 24.42 23.45 -7.57
CA SER A 113 25.53 22.68 -7.02
C SER A 113 26.82 22.93 -7.81
N ASP A 114 26.74 22.90 -9.14
CA ASP A 114 27.89 23.18 -10.00
C ASP A 114 28.40 24.62 -9.85
N ARG A 115 27.48 25.58 -9.72
CA ARG A 115 27.83 26.98 -9.47
C ARG A 115 28.53 27.17 -8.12
N GLN A 116 28.06 26.51 -7.06
CA GLN A 116 28.70 26.54 -5.74
C GLN A 116 30.09 25.88 -5.75
N MET A 117 30.35 24.90 -6.63
CA MET A 117 31.69 24.35 -6.81
C MET A 117 32.66 25.33 -7.49
N LEU A 118 32.16 26.20 -8.37
CA LEU A 118 32.97 27.14 -9.16
C LEU A 118 33.06 28.55 -8.55
N THR A 119 32.19 28.91 -7.61
CA THR A 119 32.10 30.24 -7.00
C THR A 119 32.09 30.15 -5.47
N SER A 120 32.62 31.15 -4.76
CA SER A 120 32.50 31.22 -3.29
C SER A 120 31.03 31.13 -2.86
N GLN A 121 30.74 30.45 -1.74
CA GLN A 121 29.42 30.19 -1.17
C GLN A 121 28.32 31.14 -1.68
N ALA A 122 27.34 30.58 -2.37
CA ALA A 122 26.20 31.34 -2.87
C ALA A 122 25.52 32.07 -1.70
N VAL A 123 25.40 33.40 -1.81
CA VAL A 123 24.65 34.23 -0.83
C VAL A 123 23.14 33.99 -0.97
N GLU A 124 22.68 33.52 -2.13
CA GLU A 124 21.33 33.00 -2.33
C GLU A 124 21.33 31.49 -2.15
N THR A 125 20.93 31.04 -0.96
CA THR A 125 20.47 29.67 -0.73
C THR A 125 19.19 29.48 -1.52
N ASN A 126 19.26 28.87 -2.70
CA ASN A 126 18.07 28.21 -3.21
C ASN A 126 17.67 27.17 -2.15
N ILE A 127 16.38 27.04 -1.89
CA ILE A 127 15.86 26.27 -0.74
C ILE A 127 16.33 24.80 -0.76
N TYR A 128 16.76 24.28 -1.92
CA TYR A 128 17.20 22.90 -2.14
C TYR A 128 18.71 22.83 -2.45
N ASP A 129 19.55 22.52 -1.44
CA ASP A 129 20.94 22.08 -1.65
C ASP A 129 20.93 20.55 -1.86
N LEU A 130 20.73 20.11 -3.11
CA LEU A 130 20.69 18.71 -3.47
C LEU A 130 22.11 18.19 -3.77
N SER A 131 22.53 17.06 -3.19
CA SER A 131 23.70 16.32 -3.67
C SER A 131 23.36 15.53 -4.94
N PRO A 132 23.84 15.93 -6.14
CA PRO A 132 23.48 15.25 -7.39
C PRO A 132 23.91 13.77 -7.39
N LYS A 133 25.07 13.47 -6.79
CA LYS A 133 25.64 12.12 -6.73
C LYS A 133 24.80 11.15 -5.91
N LEU A 134 24.26 11.60 -4.78
CA LEU A 134 23.31 10.79 -4.00
C LEU A 134 22.05 10.53 -4.81
N PHE A 135 21.52 11.55 -5.48
CA PHE A 135 20.28 11.45 -6.24
C PHE A 135 20.38 10.49 -7.44
N ILE A 136 21.49 10.53 -8.18
CA ILE A 136 21.75 9.59 -9.27
C ILE A 136 21.90 8.19 -8.72
N THR A 137 22.62 8.01 -7.61
CA THR A 137 22.79 6.69 -6.99
C THR A 137 21.44 6.09 -6.62
N TYR A 138 20.56 6.87 -5.98
CA TYR A 138 19.21 6.42 -5.66
C TYR A 138 18.37 6.12 -6.92
N SER A 139 18.44 6.97 -7.94
CA SER A 139 17.78 6.72 -9.24
C SER A 139 18.31 5.45 -9.92
N ALA A 140 19.61 5.18 -9.82
CA ALA A 140 20.25 3.98 -10.34
C ALA A 140 19.77 2.72 -9.59
N ILE A 141 19.68 2.77 -8.25
CA ILE A 141 19.11 1.67 -7.45
C ILE A 141 17.69 1.33 -7.92
N LEU A 142 16.83 2.35 -8.10
CA LEU A 142 15.45 2.15 -8.56
C LEU A 142 15.37 1.58 -9.97
N THR A 143 16.17 2.12 -10.89
CA THR A 143 16.22 1.68 -12.29
C THR A 143 16.74 0.26 -12.42
N THR A 144 17.80 -0.08 -11.68
CA THR A 144 18.35 -1.44 -11.62
C THR A 144 17.33 -2.41 -11.04
N LEU A 145 16.61 -2.04 -9.99
CA LEU A 145 15.55 -2.90 -9.45
C LEU A 145 14.47 -3.19 -10.50
N VAL A 146 13.97 -2.16 -11.20
CA VAL A 146 12.98 -2.34 -12.28
C VAL A 146 13.49 -3.28 -13.37
N ARG A 147 14.76 -3.16 -13.77
CA ARG A 147 15.41 -4.04 -14.75
C ARG A 147 15.49 -5.49 -14.26
N LEU A 148 15.83 -5.71 -13.00
CA LEU A 148 15.91 -7.04 -12.40
C LEU A 148 14.52 -7.73 -12.36
N PHE A 149 13.45 -6.96 -12.27
CA PHE A 149 12.08 -7.45 -12.43
C PHE A 149 11.59 -7.50 -13.90
N HIS A 150 12.47 -7.25 -14.88
CA HIS A 150 12.18 -7.21 -16.32
C HIS A 150 11.01 -6.29 -16.69
N LYS A 151 10.94 -5.13 -16.03
CA LYS A 151 9.80 -4.20 -16.08
C LYS A 151 10.15 -2.80 -16.58
N GLN A 152 11.34 -2.60 -17.16
CA GLN A 152 11.87 -1.31 -17.59
C GLN A 152 11.02 -0.59 -18.65
N ASP A 153 10.29 -1.32 -19.48
CA ASP A 153 9.39 -0.70 -20.47
C ASP A 153 7.99 -0.36 -19.93
N LYS A 154 7.75 -0.65 -18.64
CA LYS A 154 6.45 -0.50 -18.00
C LYS A 154 6.51 0.36 -16.73
N TYR A 155 7.63 0.43 -16.04
CA TYR A 155 7.71 1.13 -14.78
C TYR A 155 8.93 2.04 -14.76
N ALA A 156 8.74 3.26 -14.27
CA ALA A 156 9.84 4.14 -13.94
C ALA A 156 9.51 4.95 -12.69
N PHE A 157 10.56 5.28 -11.94
CA PHE A 157 10.48 6.03 -10.71
C PHE A 157 11.32 7.29 -10.89
N LEU A 158 10.74 8.43 -10.56
CA LEU A 158 11.38 9.72 -10.66
C LEU A 158 11.49 10.29 -9.25
N LEU A 159 12.70 10.66 -8.86
CA LEU A 159 12.94 11.27 -7.56
C LEU A 159 12.71 12.78 -7.63
N HIS A 160 12.12 13.33 -6.58
CA HIS A 160 11.92 14.76 -6.45
C HIS A 160 12.25 15.25 -5.04
N PRO A 161 13.23 16.16 -4.89
CA PRO A 161 13.50 16.76 -3.60
C PRO A 161 12.29 17.60 -3.16
N SER A 162 11.98 17.55 -1.87
CA SER A 162 10.82 18.25 -1.33
C SER A 162 11.06 18.71 0.11
N LEU A 163 10.36 19.75 0.52
CA LEU A 163 10.30 20.20 1.91
C LEU A 163 9.23 19.46 2.74
N LYS A 164 8.70 18.35 2.21
CA LYS A 164 7.74 17.53 2.95
C LYS A 164 8.43 16.90 4.14
N SER A 165 7.66 16.59 5.19
CA SER A 165 8.20 15.92 6.37
C SER A 165 8.52 14.44 6.12
N ASN A 166 7.82 13.81 5.17
CA ASN A 166 7.88 12.37 4.92
C ASN A 166 8.08 12.07 3.43
N ILE A 167 8.64 10.89 3.14
CA ILE A 167 8.70 10.35 1.78
C ILE A 167 7.28 10.01 1.34
N GLU A 168 6.89 10.50 0.16
CA GLU A 168 5.55 10.28 -0.41
C GLU A 168 5.64 9.90 -1.87
N THR A 169 4.65 9.16 -2.36
CA THR A 169 4.56 8.79 -3.77
C THR A 169 3.30 9.29 -4.46
N GLU A 170 3.46 9.72 -5.72
CA GLU A 170 2.35 10.07 -6.60
C GLU A 170 2.46 9.30 -7.92
N ASN A 171 1.39 8.62 -8.31
CA ASN A 171 1.29 7.97 -9.61
C ASN A 171 0.86 9.00 -10.67
N LEU A 172 1.59 9.04 -11.78
CA LEU A 172 1.20 9.82 -12.95
C LEU A 172 0.28 9.00 -13.85
N PHE A 173 -0.65 9.69 -14.54
CA PHE A 173 -1.66 9.10 -15.42
C PHE A 173 -2.51 8.02 -14.72
N ASN A 174 -3.32 8.44 -13.74
CA ASN A 174 -4.18 7.54 -12.96
C ASN A 174 -5.29 6.91 -13.80
N MET A 175 -5.74 7.58 -14.86
CA MET A 175 -6.78 7.11 -15.78
C MET A 175 -6.28 6.08 -16.79
N ARG A 176 -4.97 5.82 -16.86
CA ARG A 176 -4.39 4.81 -17.75
C ARG A 176 -4.77 3.39 -17.32
N GLU A 177 -5.42 2.66 -18.22
CA GLU A 177 -5.90 1.30 -17.98
C GLU A 177 -4.82 0.23 -18.17
N LYS A 178 -3.90 0.47 -19.10
CA LYS A 178 -2.80 -0.45 -19.41
C LYS A 178 -1.85 -0.58 -18.22
N GLU A 179 -1.19 -1.74 -18.13
CA GLU A 179 -0.14 -1.98 -17.15
C GLU A 179 1.03 -1.00 -17.34
N GLY A 180 1.59 -0.58 -16.21
CA GLY A 180 2.75 0.31 -16.14
C GLY A 180 2.43 1.66 -15.52
N LYS A 181 3.40 2.22 -14.81
CA LYS A 181 3.28 3.48 -14.06
C LYS A 181 4.59 4.25 -14.08
N VAL A 182 4.47 5.56 -14.24
CA VAL A 182 5.54 6.50 -13.87
C VAL A 182 5.17 7.03 -12.50
N VAL A 183 6.06 6.83 -11.53
CA VAL A 183 5.82 7.16 -10.13
C VAL A 183 6.80 8.25 -9.72
N LEU A 184 6.26 9.31 -9.15
CA LEU A 184 7.04 10.37 -8.54
C LEU A 184 7.25 10.06 -7.06
N ILE A 185 8.51 10.05 -6.60
CA ILE A 185 8.87 9.85 -5.20
C ILE A 185 9.43 11.15 -4.64
N TYR A 186 8.70 11.75 -3.72
CA TYR A 186 9.10 12.94 -2.98
C TYR A 186 10.05 12.52 -1.86
N ILE A 187 11.27 13.05 -1.85
CA ILE A 187 12.25 12.80 -0.79
C ILE A 187 12.44 14.09 0.02
N PRO A 188 12.17 14.07 1.34
CA PRO A 188 12.56 15.16 2.24
C PRO A 188 14.06 15.39 2.21
N GLU A 189 14.50 16.64 2.20
CA GLU A 189 15.94 16.97 2.27
C GLU A 189 16.64 16.33 3.46
N THR A 190 15.98 16.31 4.63
CA THR A 190 16.49 15.70 5.86
C THR A 190 16.72 14.19 5.73
N GLU A 191 16.11 13.53 4.74
CA GLU A 191 16.26 12.10 4.49
C GLU A 191 17.23 11.79 3.34
N ILE A 192 17.61 12.75 2.49
CA ILE A 192 18.47 12.48 1.32
C ILE A 192 19.86 11.99 1.75
N GLU A 193 20.42 12.57 2.81
CA GLU A 193 21.78 12.26 3.28
C GLU A 193 21.88 10.97 4.11
N LYS A 194 20.74 10.36 4.47
CA LYS A 194 20.72 9.12 5.28
C LYS A 194 20.96 7.89 4.40
N ILE A 195 22.17 7.77 3.85
CA ILE A 195 22.55 6.82 2.79
C ILE A 195 22.15 5.34 3.03
N HIS A 196 22.04 4.89 4.29
CA HIS A 196 21.62 3.53 4.62
C HIS A 196 20.09 3.39 4.80
N GLN A 197 19.38 4.48 5.10
CA GLN A 197 17.93 4.48 5.35
C GLN A 197 17.14 4.85 4.10
N THR A 198 17.60 5.84 3.33
CA THR A 198 16.90 6.33 2.14
C THR A 198 16.61 5.22 1.14
N PRO A 199 17.57 4.34 0.77
CA PRO A 199 17.29 3.23 -0.14
C PRO A 199 16.17 2.32 0.37
N ILE A 200 16.09 2.08 1.68
CA ILE A 200 15.06 1.23 2.29
C ILE A 200 13.68 1.86 2.09
N TYR A 201 13.54 3.15 2.35
CA TYR A 201 12.28 3.87 2.14
C TYR A 201 11.87 3.91 0.67
N LEU A 202 12.82 4.15 -0.24
CA LEU A 202 12.56 4.17 -1.67
C LEU A 202 12.09 2.80 -2.17
N LEU A 203 12.77 1.72 -1.77
CA LEU A 203 12.37 0.36 -2.11
C LEU A 203 10.97 0.04 -1.56
N HIS A 204 10.66 0.46 -0.33
CA HIS A 204 9.34 0.24 0.29
C HIS A 204 8.24 0.83 -0.58
N GLU A 205 8.41 2.08 -1.00
CA GLU A 205 7.45 2.75 -1.87
C GLU A 205 7.35 2.10 -3.26
N VAL A 206 8.48 1.68 -3.83
CA VAL A 206 8.52 0.98 -5.12
C VAL A 206 7.75 -0.35 -5.05
N TYR A 207 7.84 -1.10 -3.95
CA TYR A 207 7.11 -2.36 -3.79
C TYR A 207 5.59 -2.20 -3.67
N HIS A 208 5.08 -1.00 -3.34
CA HIS A 208 3.65 -0.71 -3.46
C HIS A 208 3.16 -0.69 -4.91
N VAL A 209 4.06 -0.59 -5.90
CA VAL A 209 3.70 -0.41 -7.32
C VAL A 209 4.27 -1.50 -8.23
N LEU A 210 5.55 -1.85 -8.06
CA LEU A 210 6.30 -2.71 -8.99
C LEU A 210 5.78 -4.15 -9.05
N THR A 211 5.29 -4.66 -7.92
CA THR A 211 4.83 -6.04 -7.76
C THR A 211 3.31 -6.15 -7.76
N LYS A 212 2.80 -7.30 -8.24
CA LYS A 212 1.37 -7.52 -8.47
C LYS A 212 0.92 -8.89 -7.97
N GLU A 213 1.32 -9.95 -8.65
CA GLU A 213 0.89 -11.32 -8.35
C GLU A 213 1.41 -11.80 -6.99
N GLU A 214 2.62 -11.36 -6.65
CA GLU A 214 3.31 -11.65 -5.39
C GLU A 214 2.54 -11.07 -4.20
N ARG A 215 1.72 -10.03 -4.42
CA ARG A 215 0.92 -9.37 -3.38
C ARG A 215 -0.35 -10.13 -3.02
N CYS A 216 -0.69 -11.20 -3.75
CA CYS A 216 -1.88 -12.04 -3.50
C CYS A 216 -3.16 -11.20 -3.22
N ARG A 217 -3.45 -10.20 -4.07
CA ARG A 217 -4.50 -9.19 -3.81
C ARG A 217 -5.90 -9.81 -3.63
N VAL A 218 -6.22 -10.85 -4.41
CA VAL A 218 -7.49 -11.56 -4.33
C VAL A 218 -7.62 -12.27 -2.97
N ASP A 219 -6.62 -13.06 -2.57
CA ASP A 219 -6.63 -13.75 -1.28
C ASP A 219 -6.72 -12.77 -0.10
N ARG A 220 -6.02 -11.63 -0.18
CA ARG A 220 -6.12 -10.55 0.82
C ARG A 220 -7.53 -9.99 0.93
N ALA A 221 -8.19 -9.72 -0.20
CA ALA A 221 -9.58 -9.24 -0.21
C ALA A 221 -10.54 -10.27 0.42
N ARG A 222 -10.40 -11.55 0.08
CA ARG A 222 -11.19 -12.64 0.67
C ARG A 222 -11.03 -12.71 2.19
N ARG A 223 -9.78 -12.63 2.67
CA ARG A 223 -9.50 -12.69 4.12
C ARG A 223 -9.93 -11.43 4.84
N MET A 224 -9.86 -10.27 4.19
CA MET A 224 -10.37 -9.02 4.74
C MET A 224 -11.88 -9.10 5.02
N GLU A 225 -12.69 -9.68 4.13
CA GLU A 225 -14.11 -9.95 4.40
C GLU A 225 -14.29 -10.84 5.66
N THR A 226 -13.50 -11.90 5.81
CA THR A 226 -13.53 -12.76 7.00
C THR A 226 -13.10 -12.03 8.27
N HIS A 227 -12.07 -11.19 8.20
CA HIS A 227 -11.59 -10.43 9.35
C HIS A 227 -12.62 -9.39 9.82
N VAL A 228 -13.27 -8.71 8.87
CA VAL A 228 -14.36 -7.78 9.17
C VAL A 228 -15.53 -8.54 9.78
N LEU A 229 -15.88 -9.72 9.25
CA LEU A 229 -16.92 -10.58 9.85
C LEU A 229 -16.61 -10.91 11.31
N ASN A 230 -15.39 -11.37 11.59
CA ASN A 230 -14.98 -11.72 12.94
C ASN A 230 -15.05 -10.52 13.90
N ALA A 231 -14.61 -9.35 13.45
CA ALA A 231 -14.62 -8.13 14.25
C ALA A 231 -16.04 -7.59 14.49
N ILE A 232 -16.86 -7.56 13.45
CA ILE A 232 -18.25 -7.07 13.51
C ILE A 232 -19.12 -8.03 14.31
N SER A 233 -18.96 -9.34 14.15
CA SER A 233 -19.69 -10.34 14.95
C SER A 233 -19.39 -10.21 16.45
N GLN A 234 -18.12 -10.01 16.82
CA GLN A 234 -17.75 -9.75 18.21
C GLN A 234 -18.44 -8.50 18.78
N ARG A 235 -18.58 -7.44 17.96
CA ARG A 235 -19.27 -6.20 18.36
C ARG A 235 -20.78 -6.39 18.45
N LEU A 236 -21.40 -7.07 17.48
CA LEU A 236 -22.85 -7.31 17.46
C LEU A 236 -23.33 -8.10 18.67
N PHE A 237 -22.57 -9.13 19.06
CA PHE A 237 -22.92 -9.97 20.21
C PHE A 237 -22.27 -9.54 21.52
N ARG A 238 -21.72 -8.32 21.57
CA ARG A 238 -21.14 -7.78 22.81
C ARG A 238 -22.23 -7.65 23.87
N ASN A 239 -22.00 -8.28 25.03
CA ASN A 239 -22.96 -8.37 26.14
C ASN A 239 -24.30 -9.03 25.76
N VAL A 240 -24.32 -9.85 24.70
CA VAL A 240 -25.51 -10.60 24.27
C VAL A 240 -25.34 -12.06 24.65
N ASN A 241 -26.34 -12.63 25.32
CA ASN A 241 -26.34 -14.03 25.72
C ASN A 241 -27.75 -14.61 25.64
N PHE A 242 -27.87 -15.78 25.00
CA PHE A 242 -29.12 -16.52 24.84
C PHE A 242 -29.38 -17.55 25.97
N ASP A 243 -28.79 -17.40 27.16
CA ASP A 243 -28.90 -18.31 28.31
C ASP A 243 -30.34 -18.60 28.80
N CYS A 244 -31.31 -17.77 28.43
CA CYS A 244 -32.73 -18.02 28.68
C CYS A 244 -33.31 -19.18 27.84
N ILE A 245 -32.55 -19.66 26.86
CA ILE A 245 -32.88 -20.77 25.96
C ILE A 245 -31.99 -21.97 26.32
N VAL A 246 -32.60 -23.11 26.63
CA VAL A 246 -31.91 -24.35 26.98
C VAL A 246 -32.28 -25.48 26.03
N THR A 247 -31.49 -26.55 25.97
CA THR A 247 -31.82 -27.75 25.19
C THR A 247 -31.76 -29.01 26.07
N GLU A 248 -32.63 -29.98 25.79
CA GLU A 248 -32.60 -31.29 26.47
C GLU A 248 -31.50 -32.22 25.92
N LYS A 249 -31.06 -31.98 24.69
CA LYS A 249 -29.99 -32.75 24.05
C LYS A 249 -28.70 -31.98 24.18
N LEU A 250 -27.80 -32.43 25.05
CA LEU A 250 -26.40 -32.00 25.04
C LEU A 250 -25.80 -32.32 23.67
N PHE A 251 -25.66 -31.31 22.81
CA PHE A 251 -24.91 -31.41 21.56
C PHE A 251 -23.41 -31.28 21.86
N GLY A 252 -22.85 -32.26 22.58
CA GLY A 252 -21.45 -32.22 23.04
C GLY A 252 -21.15 -30.99 23.92
N ASP A 253 -19.92 -30.47 23.81
CA ASP A 253 -19.43 -29.29 24.55
C ASP A 253 -19.97 -27.94 24.00
N THR A 254 -20.88 -27.93 23.00
CA THR A 254 -21.28 -26.70 22.30
C THR A 254 -22.50 -26.06 22.98
N LYS A 255 -22.41 -24.78 23.36
CA LYS A 255 -23.50 -24.08 24.06
C LYS A 255 -24.60 -23.66 23.08
N VAL A 256 -25.86 -23.63 23.55
CA VAL A 256 -27.03 -23.15 22.77
C VAL A 256 -26.81 -21.74 22.24
N ASP A 257 -26.17 -20.88 23.04
CA ASP A 257 -25.77 -19.52 22.68
C ASP A 257 -24.91 -19.49 21.39
N ASP A 258 -23.90 -20.36 21.29
CA ASP A 258 -23.01 -20.42 20.12
C ASP A 258 -23.76 -20.88 18.87
N ILE A 259 -24.71 -21.82 19.01
CA ILE A 259 -25.52 -22.33 17.90
C ILE A 259 -26.40 -21.21 17.33
N ILE A 260 -27.09 -20.46 18.21
CA ILE A 260 -27.97 -19.37 17.78
C ILE A 260 -27.17 -18.24 17.13
N LYS A 261 -26.07 -17.81 17.77
CA LYS A 261 -25.19 -16.76 17.22
C LYS A 261 -24.63 -17.16 15.86
N LYS A 262 -24.17 -18.41 15.71
CA LYS A 262 -23.67 -18.92 14.43
C LYS A 262 -24.74 -18.85 13.33
N GLU A 263 -25.97 -19.27 13.63
CA GLU A 263 -27.05 -19.23 12.64
C GLU A 263 -27.43 -17.79 12.25
N LEU A 264 -27.47 -16.88 13.21
CA LEU A 264 -27.71 -15.46 12.94
C LEU A 264 -26.60 -14.87 12.06
N VAL A 265 -25.34 -15.18 12.34
CA VAL A 265 -24.20 -14.76 11.52
C VAL A 265 -24.31 -15.27 10.08
N GLU A 266 -24.56 -16.58 9.90
CA GLU A 266 -24.68 -17.19 8.57
C GLU A 266 -25.84 -16.59 7.76
N ARG A 267 -26.93 -16.21 8.43
CA ARG A 267 -28.06 -15.52 7.81
C ARG A 267 -27.74 -14.09 7.42
N TRP A 268 -27.20 -13.33 8.36
CA TRP A 268 -26.96 -11.89 8.19
C TRP A 268 -25.83 -11.58 7.22
N PHE A 269 -24.82 -12.44 7.20
CA PHE A 269 -23.58 -12.21 6.45
C PHE A 269 -23.30 -13.39 5.53
N PRO A 270 -23.89 -13.43 4.31
CA PRO A 270 -23.58 -14.43 3.30
C PRO A 270 -22.21 -14.14 2.65
N ILE A 271 -21.14 -14.14 3.46
CA ILE A 271 -19.78 -13.74 3.05
C ILE A 271 -19.21 -14.64 1.96
N ASP A 272 -19.60 -15.91 1.91
CA ASP A 272 -19.11 -16.86 0.89
C ASP A 272 -19.45 -16.38 -0.52
N ARG A 273 -20.67 -15.86 -0.74
CA ARG A 273 -21.07 -15.28 -2.04
C ARG A 273 -20.22 -14.07 -2.43
N ARG A 274 -19.83 -13.26 -1.45
CA ARG A 274 -18.97 -12.08 -1.67
C ARG A 274 -17.53 -12.50 -1.99
N ILE A 275 -17.03 -13.50 -1.27
CA ILE A 275 -15.70 -14.08 -1.46
C ILE A 275 -15.59 -14.74 -2.84
N GLU A 276 -16.58 -15.52 -3.27
CA GLU A 276 -16.64 -16.16 -4.60
C GLU A 276 -16.61 -15.13 -5.73
N LYS A 277 -17.32 -14.00 -5.56
CA LYS A 277 -17.31 -12.91 -6.54
C LYS A 277 -15.89 -12.45 -6.87
N TYR A 278 -14.99 -12.40 -5.90
CA TYR A 278 -13.61 -11.94 -6.12
C TYR A 278 -12.80 -12.86 -7.04
N GLU A 279 -13.12 -14.15 -7.13
CA GLU A 279 -12.43 -15.09 -8.03
C GLU A 279 -12.78 -14.84 -9.51
N THR A 280 -13.92 -14.18 -9.77
CA THR A 280 -14.39 -13.89 -11.13
C THR A 280 -13.90 -12.54 -11.68
N ILE A 281 -13.32 -11.69 -10.83
CA ILE A 281 -12.92 -10.33 -11.22
C ILE A 281 -11.53 -10.37 -11.88
N THR A 282 -11.49 -10.01 -13.16
CA THR A 282 -10.25 -9.96 -13.95
C THR A 282 -9.56 -8.59 -13.91
N ASP A 283 -10.30 -7.50 -13.64
CA ASP A 283 -9.72 -6.16 -13.53
C ASP A 283 -9.01 -5.98 -12.18
N GLU A 284 -7.68 -6.06 -12.19
CA GLU A 284 -6.83 -5.88 -11.00
C GLU A 284 -7.09 -4.56 -10.25
N ARG A 285 -7.55 -3.52 -10.94
CA ARG A 285 -7.82 -2.20 -10.34
C ARG A 285 -8.94 -2.26 -9.31
N PHE A 286 -9.84 -3.24 -9.43
CA PHE A 286 -10.85 -3.50 -8.41
C PHE A 286 -10.21 -3.74 -7.03
N PHE A 287 -9.06 -4.41 -7.00
CA PHE A 287 -8.34 -4.76 -5.76
C PHE A 287 -7.38 -3.66 -5.26
N TYR A 288 -7.40 -2.47 -5.87
CA TYR A 288 -6.64 -1.34 -5.35
C TYR A 288 -7.26 -0.81 -4.07
N ARG A 289 -6.42 -0.35 -3.12
CA ARG A 289 -6.80 0.06 -1.76
C ARG A 289 -8.14 0.77 -1.70
N LYS A 290 -8.30 1.88 -2.44
CA LYS A 290 -9.51 2.70 -2.43
C LYS A 290 -10.75 1.92 -2.88
N ASN A 291 -10.65 1.18 -3.98
CA ASN A 291 -11.76 0.49 -4.61
C ASN A 291 -12.24 -0.70 -3.76
N ILE A 292 -11.32 -1.55 -3.30
CA ILE A 292 -11.69 -2.70 -2.47
C ILE A 292 -12.19 -2.27 -1.10
N SER A 293 -11.58 -1.24 -0.49
CA SER A 293 -12.05 -0.75 0.82
C SER A 293 -13.47 -0.21 0.71
N GLN A 294 -13.74 0.60 -0.32
CA GLN A 294 -15.09 1.10 -0.59
C GLN A 294 -16.08 -0.05 -0.83
N ASN A 295 -15.72 -1.04 -1.66
CA ASN A 295 -16.60 -2.16 -1.96
C ASN A 295 -16.97 -3.01 -0.73
N ILE A 296 -16.03 -3.20 0.19
CA ILE A 296 -16.28 -3.88 1.45
C ILE A 296 -17.17 -3.00 2.33
N CYS A 297 -16.80 -1.75 2.56
CA CYS A 297 -17.57 -0.83 3.40
C CYS A 297 -19.03 -0.72 2.94
N ASP A 298 -19.28 -0.49 1.65
CA ASP A 298 -20.64 -0.38 1.09
C ASP A 298 -21.43 -1.67 1.33
N GLY A 299 -20.82 -2.82 1.00
CA GLY A 299 -21.46 -4.12 1.17
C GLY A 299 -21.81 -4.45 2.61
N TRP A 300 -20.91 -4.11 3.55
CA TRP A 300 -21.14 -4.31 4.98
C TRP A 300 -22.20 -3.37 5.53
N ASN A 301 -22.19 -2.09 5.12
CA ASN A 301 -23.20 -1.12 5.52
C ASN A 301 -24.60 -1.52 5.02
N ASP A 302 -24.71 -2.06 3.81
CA ASP A 302 -25.96 -2.62 3.28
C ASP A 302 -26.44 -3.81 4.14
N MET A 303 -25.56 -4.76 4.46
CA MET A 303 -25.90 -5.92 5.31
C MET A 303 -26.33 -5.48 6.72
N LEU A 304 -25.59 -4.58 7.37
CA LEU A 304 -25.92 -4.05 8.69
C LEU A 304 -27.26 -3.31 8.71
N SER A 305 -27.55 -2.54 7.65
CA SER A 305 -28.83 -1.84 7.50
C SER A 305 -30.00 -2.81 7.37
N ASN A 306 -29.82 -3.92 6.65
CA ASN A 306 -30.84 -4.96 6.53
C ASN A 306 -31.13 -5.62 7.88
N ILE A 307 -30.08 -5.97 8.65
CA ILE A 307 -30.23 -6.53 9.99
C ILE A 307 -31.02 -5.58 10.88
N PHE A 308 -30.74 -4.28 10.82
CA PHE A 308 -31.47 -3.28 11.60
C PHE A 308 -32.99 -3.30 11.32
N VAL A 309 -33.42 -3.69 10.12
CA VAL A 309 -34.84 -3.80 9.78
C VAL A 309 -35.42 -5.17 10.15
N SER A 310 -34.65 -6.26 10.00
CA SER A 310 -35.14 -7.64 10.15
C SER A 310 -34.83 -8.30 11.50
N LEU A 311 -34.13 -7.63 12.41
CA LEU A 311 -33.54 -8.22 13.62
C LEU A 311 -34.50 -9.09 14.43
N GLY A 312 -35.68 -8.56 14.77
CA GLY A 312 -36.66 -9.28 15.58
C GLY A 312 -37.15 -10.56 14.90
N GLU A 313 -37.43 -10.51 13.59
CA GLU A 313 -37.85 -11.69 12.81
C GLU A 313 -36.70 -12.71 12.73
N ASP A 314 -35.48 -12.26 12.50
CA ASP A 314 -34.32 -13.14 12.39
C ASP A 314 -34.01 -13.89 13.69
N ILE A 315 -34.09 -13.21 14.83
CA ILE A 315 -33.95 -13.85 16.15
C ILE A 315 -35.04 -14.92 16.33
N LEU A 316 -36.29 -14.60 16.01
CA LEU A 316 -37.39 -15.54 16.15
C LEU A 316 -37.20 -16.79 15.28
N VAL A 317 -36.80 -16.63 14.02
CA VAL A 317 -36.58 -17.78 13.14
C VAL A 317 -35.38 -18.61 13.59
N ALA A 318 -34.30 -17.98 14.10
CA ALA A 318 -33.13 -18.71 14.61
C ALA A 318 -33.45 -19.58 15.85
N ILE A 319 -34.56 -19.30 16.53
CA ILE A 319 -35.02 -20.05 17.72
C ILE A 319 -36.14 -21.03 17.34
N SER A 320 -37.02 -20.64 16.41
CA SER A 320 -38.25 -21.36 16.06
C SER A 320 -38.00 -22.70 15.39
N GLY A 321 -38.81 -23.72 15.73
CA GLY A 321 -38.72 -25.06 15.12
C GLY A 321 -37.59 -25.95 15.64
N LYS A 322 -36.82 -25.49 16.63
CA LYS A 322 -35.75 -26.26 17.28
C LYS A 322 -36.22 -26.90 18.59
N THR A 323 -35.51 -27.94 19.03
CA THR A 323 -35.75 -28.65 20.32
C THR A 323 -35.21 -27.86 21.52
N PHE A 324 -35.54 -26.57 21.56
CA PHE A 324 -35.20 -25.69 22.67
C PHE A 324 -36.35 -25.65 23.68
N LYS A 325 -35.99 -25.73 24.96
CA LYS A 325 -36.90 -25.51 26.09
C LYS A 325 -36.60 -24.14 26.70
N TYR A 326 -37.62 -23.56 27.28
CA TYR A 326 -37.55 -22.26 27.94
C TYR A 326 -37.52 -22.47 29.44
N ARG A 327 -36.71 -21.68 30.17
CA ARG A 327 -36.70 -21.77 31.64
C ARG A 327 -38.07 -21.39 32.23
N GLU A 328 -38.71 -20.33 31.70
CA GLU A 328 -40.08 -19.91 32.01
C GLU A 328 -40.70 -19.11 30.82
N GLU A 329 -41.92 -19.43 30.36
CA GLU A 329 -42.55 -18.77 29.19
C GLU A 329 -42.76 -17.26 29.35
N ARG A 330 -43.10 -16.78 30.56
CA ARG A 330 -43.29 -15.34 30.84
C ARG A 330 -41.98 -14.54 30.86
N VAL A 331 -40.83 -15.22 30.95
CA VAL A 331 -39.49 -14.61 30.97
C VAL A 331 -38.89 -14.53 29.55
N LEU A 332 -39.37 -15.36 28.62
CA LEU A 332 -38.84 -15.46 27.26
C LEU A 332 -39.03 -14.18 26.45
N PHE A 333 -40.23 -13.61 26.44
CA PHE A 333 -40.52 -12.40 25.67
C PHE A 333 -39.69 -11.21 26.14
N THR A 334 -39.53 -11.06 27.46
CA THR A 334 -38.66 -10.03 28.05
C THR A 334 -37.20 -10.27 27.69
N CYS A 335 -36.73 -11.53 27.79
CA CYS A 335 -35.36 -11.89 27.41
C CYS A 335 -35.07 -11.59 25.93
N ILE A 336 -35.97 -11.97 25.01
CA ILE A 336 -35.81 -11.70 23.57
C ILE A 336 -35.79 -10.20 23.30
N LYS A 337 -36.65 -9.42 23.94
CA LYS A 337 -36.63 -7.96 23.82
C LYS A 337 -35.33 -7.33 24.32
N GLU A 338 -34.79 -7.83 25.43
CA GLU A 338 -33.50 -7.36 25.96
C GLU A 338 -32.34 -7.70 25.01
N ILE A 339 -32.36 -8.91 24.42
CA ILE A 339 -31.39 -9.34 23.41
C ILE A 339 -31.48 -8.48 22.15
N GLU A 340 -32.69 -8.30 21.63
CA GLU A 340 -32.97 -7.46 20.46
C GLU A 340 -32.50 -6.02 20.70
N TRP A 341 -32.83 -5.45 21.87
CA TRP A 341 -32.38 -4.12 22.27
C TRP A 341 -30.85 -4.02 22.36
N ALA A 342 -30.18 -5.01 22.96
CA ALA A 342 -28.73 -5.05 23.06
C ALA A 342 -28.06 -5.10 21.68
N ILE A 343 -28.54 -5.97 20.78
CA ILE A 343 -28.02 -6.06 19.41
C ILE A 343 -28.30 -4.77 18.63
N HIS A 344 -29.48 -4.15 18.78
CA HIS A 344 -29.78 -2.85 18.17
C HIS A 344 -28.83 -1.75 18.63
N ASN A 345 -28.54 -1.66 19.92
CA ASN A 345 -27.57 -0.68 20.42
C ASN A 345 -26.17 -0.93 19.85
N ASN A 346 -25.74 -2.19 19.77
CA ASN A 346 -24.48 -2.56 19.16
C ASN A 346 -24.44 -2.22 17.66
N LEU A 347 -25.54 -2.43 16.92
CA LEU A 347 -25.68 -2.03 15.51
C LEU A 347 -25.54 -0.50 15.34
N VAL A 348 -26.21 0.27 16.20
CA VAL A 348 -26.11 1.74 16.18
C VAL A 348 -24.68 2.18 16.47
N GLU A 349 -24.00 1.59 17.45
CA GLU A 349 -22.58 1.86 17.74
C GLU A 349 -21.70 1.59 16.52
N ILE A 350 -21.87 0.43 15.86
CA ILE A 350 -21.10 0.04 14.68
C ILE A 350 -21.30 1.03 13.52
N ILE A 351 -22.56 1.38 13.22
CA ILE A 351 -22.90 2.24 12.07
C ILE A 351 -22.48 3.68 12.35
N SER A 352 -22.86 4.23 13.51
CA SER A 352 -22.56 5.63 13.87
C SER A 352 -21.06 5.86 14.12
N GLY A 353 -20.36 4.86 14.66
CA GLY A 353 -18.92 4.88 14.84
C GLY A 353 -18.12 4.59 13.56
N ASN A 354 -18.78 4.22 12.45
CA ASN A 354 -18.12 3.82 11.20
C ASN A 354 -17.07 2.71 11.40
N LEU A 355 -17.36 1.76 12.31
CA LEU A 355 -16.39 0.75 12.74
C LEU A 355 -15.96 -0.18 11.60
N VAL A 356 -16.83 -0.43 10.62
CA VAL A 356 -16.49 -1.21 9.42
C VAL A 356 -15.29 -0.59 8.68
N ALA A 357 -15.32 0.71 8.43
CA ALA A 357 -14.24 1.40 7.74
C ALA A 357 -12.94 1.40 8.55
N GLU A 358 -13.05 1.49 9.88
CA GLU A 358 -11.92 1.39 10.80
C GLU A 358 -11.24 0.00 10.71
N TYR A 359 -12.02 -1.09 10.78
CA TYR A 359 -11.49 -2.45 10.63
C TYR A 359 -10.87 -2.68 9.26
N VAL A 360 -11.53 -2.24 8.18
CA VAL A 360 -11.00 -2.34 6.82
C VAL A 360 -9.69 -1.57 6.70
N SER A 361 -9.61 -0.35 7.24
CA SER A 361 -8.40 0.47 7.24
C SER A 361 -7.26 -0.19 8.01
N LEU A 362 -7.55 -0.78 9.18
CA LEU A 362 -6.58 -1.51 10.00
C LEU A 362 -5.97 -2.69 9.23
N TYR A 363 -6.80 -3.62 8.74
CA TYR A 363 -6.31 -4.81 8.07
C TYR A 363 -5.64 -4.49 6.73
N MET A 364 -6.18 -3.54 5.97
CA MET A 364 -5.58 -3.08 4.72
C MET A 364 -4.18 -2.50 4.94
N SER A 365 -4.02 -1.69 6.00
CA SER A 365 -2.72 -1.11 6.37
C SER A 365 -1.73 -2.19 6.78
N VAL A 366 -2.12 -3.17 7.60
CA VAL A 366 -1.24 -4.30 7.94
C VAL A 366 -0.83 -5.05 6.68
N TYR A 367 -1.77 -5.45 5.82
CA TYR A 367 -1.48 -6.21 4.61
C TYR A 367 -0.61 -5.48 3.58
N ARG A 368 -0.84 -4.18 3.41
CA ARG A 368 -0.13 -3.38 2.42
C ARG A 368 1.28 -3.08 2.88
N GLU A 369 1.41 -2.59 4.12
CA GLU A 369 2.68 -2.12 4.66
C GLU A 369 3.60 -3.29 5.04
N ALA A 370 3.08 -4.36 5.64
CA ALA A 370 3.89 -5.55 5.95
C ALA A 370 4.43 -6.23 4.68
N TYR A 371 3.69 -6.20 3.58
CA TYR A 371 4.19 -6.73 2.31
C TYR A 371 5.39 -5.93 1.80
N ALA A 372 5.28 -4.60 1.77
CA ALA A 372 6.36 -3.74 1.29
C ALA A 372 7.61 -3.87 2.18
N ASP A 373 7.43 -4.03 3.49
CA ASP A 373 8.52 -4.32 4.43
C ASP A 373 9.22 -5.64 4.13
N VAL A 374 8.45 -6.72 4.03
CA VAL A 374 8.98 -8.05 3.70
C VAL A 374 9.75 -7.98 2.38
N ALA A 375 9.20 -7.29 1.39
CA ALA A 375 9.84 -7.13 0.10
C ALA A 375 11.18 -6.40 0.20
N CYS A 376 11.26 -5.32 0.97
CA CYS A 376 12.52 -4.65 1.24
C CYS A 376 13.52 -5.58 1.92
N ILE A 377 13.10 -6.22 3.03
CA ILE A 377 13.97 -7.09 3.83
C ILE A 377 14.56 -8.21 2.98
N LEU A 378 13.75 -8.85 2.13
CA LEU A 378 14.22 -9.94 1.25
C LEU A 378 15.12 -9.44 0.10
N THR A 379 14.90 -8.23 -0.37
CA THR A 379 15.67 -7.66 -1.49
C THR A 379 17.06 -7.27 -1.04
N ILE A 380 17.18 -6.51 0.05
CA ILE A 380 18.45 -5.93 0.50
C ILE A 380 19.07 -6.60 1.74
N GLY A 381 18.38 -7.57 2.35
CA GLY A 381 18.96 -8.35 3.45
C GLY A 381 19.09 -7.57 4.76
N ILE A 382 18.02 -6.87 5.14
CA ILE A 382 17.94 -6.03 6.34
C ILE A 382 17.88 -6.91 7.60
N SER A 383 18.68 -6.56 8.60
CA SER A 383 18.65 -7.15 9.94
C SER A 383 17.44 -6.66 10.76
N PRO A 384 16.99 -7.40 11.78
CA PRO A 384 15.89 -6.94 12.62
C PRO A 384 16.15 -5.61 13.34
N GLU A 385 17.41 -5.29 13.65
CA GLU A 385 17.85 -4.04 14.27
C GLU A 385 17.72 -2.85 13.30
N GLU A 386 18.15 -3.02 12.05
CA GLU A 386 17.97 -2.02 10.99
C GLU A 386 16.47 -1.82 10.69
N TYR A 387 15.69 -2.91 10.64
CA TYR A 387 14.24 -2.83 10.48
C TYR A 387 13.61 -2.03 11.63
N LYS A 388 13.99 -2.31 12.88
CA LYS A 388 13.56 -1.49 14.02
C LYS A 388 13.98 -0.04 13.84
N GLY A 389 15.22 0.27 13.46
CA GLY A 389 15.70 1.65 13.36
C GLY A 389 14.96 2.47 12.30
N VAL A 390 14.78 1.89 11.12
CA VAL A 390 14.17 2.54 9.95
C VAL A 390 12.67 2.68 10.16
N PHE A 391 11.98 1.58 10.44
CA PHE A 391 10.52 1.55 10.54
C PHE A 391 9.99 1.99 11.91
N LYS A 392 10.88 2.32 12.88
CA LYS A 392 10.48 2.98 14.14
C LYS A 392 10.37 4.48 14.03
N ASN A 393 11.28 5.09 13.26
CA ASN A 393 11.41 6.54 13.12
C ASN A 393 10.66 7.07 11.90
N SER A 394 10.48 6.25 10.86
CA SER A 394 9.54 6.60 9.82
C SER A 394 8.13 6.46 10.37
N GLU A 395 7.46 7.58 10.54
CA GLU A 395 6.04 7.69 10.26
C GLU A 395 5.79 7.33 8.78
N LEU A 396 6.12 6.11 8.35
CA LEU A 396 5.58 5.50 7.14
C LEU A 396 4.09 5.35 7.42
N THR A 397 3.41 6.47 7.14
CA THR A 397 2.09 6.88 7.59
C THR A 397 1.17 5.70 7.89
N ILE A 398 1.13 5.29 9.16
CA ILE A 398 -0.10 4.72 9.68
C ILE A 398 -1.13 5.82 9.42
N SER A 399 -2.08 5.56 8.52
CA SER A 399 -3.07 6.54 8.09
C SER A 399 -3.65 7.22 9.33
N LYS A 400 -3.79 8.55 9.27
CA LYS A 400 -4.38 9.36 10.36
C LYS A 400 -5.81 8.89 10.71
N ASP A 401 -6.41 8.10 9.84
CA ASP A 401 -7.74 7.52 9.97
C ASP A 401 -7.74 6.21 10.79
N ILE A 402 -6.59 5.77 11.33
CA ILE A 402 -6.47 4.59 12.17
C ILE A 402 -6.54 5.00 13.64
N SER A 403 -7.60 4.52 14.30
CA SER A 403 -7.88 4.71 15.72
C SER A 403 -6.83 4.07 16.66
N ASP A 404 -6.25 2.93 16.25
CA ASP A 404 -5.26 2.16 17.02
C ASP A 404 -3.96 1.88 16.25
N PRO A 405 -3.08 2.90 16.09
CA PRO A 405 -1.79 2.76 15.44
C PRO A 405 -0.86 1.72 16.08
N GLU A 406 -0.95 1.56 17.40
CA GLU A 406 -0.09 0.65 18.17
C GLU A 406 -0.43 -0.82 17.94
N THR A 407 -1.71 -1.14 17.71
CA THR A 407 -2.11 -2.48 17.26
C THR A 407 -1.65 -2.76 15.84
N VAL A 408 -1.84 -1.82 14.91
CA VAL A 408 -1.34 -1.95 13.52
C VAL A 408 0.17 -2.19 13.51
N ARG A 409 0.92 -1.40 14.27
CA ARG A 409 2.37 -1.51 14.39
C ARG A 409 2.80 -2.90 14.88
N ALA A 410 2.19 -3.39 15.95
CA ALA A 410 2.54 -4.70 16.50
C ALA A 410 2.14 -5.85 15.58
N LEU A 411 0.97 -5.78 14.93
CA LEU A 411 0.55 -6.77 13.94
C LEU A 411 1.50 -6.79 12.75
N ARG A 412 1.88 -5.62 12.24
CA ARG A 412 2.87 -5.48 11.16
C ARG A 412 4.20 -6.11 11.55
N ILE A 413 4.77 -5.75 12.70
CA ILE A 413 6.03 -6.32 13.19
C ILE A 413 5.94 -7.86 13.31
N HIS A 414 4.86 -8.36 13.91
CA HIS A 414 4.64 -9.79 14.09
C HIS A 414 4.57 -10.53 12.75
N VAL A 415 3.74 -10.03 11.83
CA VAL A 415 3.50 -10.66 10.52
C VAL A 415 4.74 -10.61 9.63
N VAL A 416 5.48 -9.49 9.64
CA VAL A 416 6.77 -9.35 8.92
C VAL A 416 7.77 -10.35 9.46
N ALA A 417 7.98 -10.39 10.79
CA ALA A 417 8.93 -11.30 11.41
C ALA A 417 8.58 -12.77 11.16
N HIS A 418 7.29 -13.11 11.25
CA HIS A 418 6.81 -14.45 10.94
C HIS A 418 7.03 -14.81 9.46
N ALA A 419 6.78 -13.90 8.52
CA ALA A 419 6.95 -14.17 7.11
C ALA A 419 8.42 -14.37 6.72
N VAL A 420 9.31 -13.48 7.17
CA VAL A 420 10.76 -13.54 6.85
C VAL A 420 11.40 -14.78 7.47
N SER A 421 11.12 -15.08 8.75
CA SER A 421 11.68 -16.26 9.43
C SER A 421 11.28 -17.60 8.81
N ARG A 422 10.24 -17.62 7.97
CA ARG A 422 9.76 -18.83 7.27
C ARG A 422 10.26 -18.94 5.83
N CYS A 423 10.96 -17.94 5.31
CA CYS A 423 11.63 -18.03 4.01
C CYS A 423 12.84 -18.98 4.10
N THR A 424 12.91 -19.94 3.18
CA THR A 424 14.01 -20.91 3.12
C THR A 424 15.17 -20.36 2.29
N GLY A 425 16.41 -20.54 2.76
CA GLY A 425 17.61 -20.16 2.00
C GLY A 425 18.09 -18.73 2.20
N ILE A 426 17.48 -17.95 3.09
CA ILE A 426 18.04 -16.65 3.52
C ILE A 426 19.14 -16.87 4.58
N SER A 427 20.24 -16.14 4.47
CA SER A 427 21.40 -16.28 5.36
C SER A 427 21.16 -15.75 6.78
N TYR A 428 20.24 -14.79 6.92
CA TYR A 428 19.91 -14.10 8.18
C TYR A 428 18.63 -14.65 8.85
N LYS A 429 18.27 -15.90 8.55
CA LYS A 429 17.03 -16.54 9.05
C LYS A 429 16.94 -16.59 10.58
N GLU A 430 18.05 -16.95 11.23
CA GLU A 430 18.11 -17.20 12.67
C GLU A 430 17.82 -15.93 13.49
N GLU A 431 18.35 -14.78 13.06
CA GLU A 431 18.07 -13.47 13.67
C GLU A 431 16.58 -13.14 13.63
N TRP A 432 15.93 -13.38 12.48
CA TRP A 432 14.50 -13.15 12.32
C TRP A 432 13.63 -14.18 13.05
N GLU A 433 14.06 -15.44 13.20
CA GLU A 433 13.39 -16.42 14.04
C GLU A 433 13.40 -16.01 15.52
N LYS A 434 14.54 -15.52 16.02
CA LYS A 434 14.65 -14.97 17.38
C LYS A 434 13.74 -13.74 17.53
N TYR A 435 13.82 -12.81 16.59
CA TYR A 435 13.01 -11.59 16.59
C TYR A 435 11.50 -11.88 16.55
N SER A 436 11.08 -12.88 15.76
CA SER A 436 9.68 -13.32 15.69
C SER A 436 9.19 -13.86 17.04
N LYS A 437 10.01 -14.65 17.76
CA LYS A 437 9.65 -15.16 19.10
C LYS A 437 9.54 -14.06 20.15
N GLU A 438 10.36 -13.02 20.05
CA GLU A 438 10.37 -11.87 20.97
C GLU A 438 9.17 -10.94 20.77
N ASN A 439 8.72 -10.81 19.52
CA ASN A 439 7.64 -9.93 19.08
C ASN A 439 6.35 -10.69 18.72
N ASP A 440 6.17 -11.89 19.28
CA ASP A 440 4.95 -12.68 19.09
C ASP A 440 3.75 -11.92 19.66
N PHE A 441 2.81 -11.56 18.78
CA PHE A 441 1.61 -10.80 19.11
C PHE A 441 0.78 -11.48 20.21
N ARG A 442 0.80 -12.82 20.26
CA ARG A 442 0.07 -13.62 21.27
C ARG A 442 0.54 -13.33 22.70
N LYS A 443 1.84 -13.10 22.87
CA LYS A 443 2.46 -12.82 24.19
C LYS A 443 2.28 -11.37 24.65
N ARG A 444 1.69 -10.50 23.82
CA ARG A 444 1.45 -9.09 24.17
C ARG A 444 0.39 -8.96 25.27
N ARG A 445 -0.59 -9.88 25.33
CA ARG A 445 -1.58 -9.94 26.42
C ARG A 445 -0.94 -10.35 27.75
N GLU A 446 0.06 -11.23 27.74
CA GLU A 446 0.74 -11.74 28.95
C GLU A 446 1.69 -10.73 29.59
N LYS A 447 2.30 -9.84 28.81
CA LYS A 447 3.25 -8.82 29.30
C LYS A 447 2.58 -7.58 29.92
N GLY A 448 1.25 -7.52 29.93
CA GLY A 448 0.47 -6.30 30.18
C GLY A 448 -0.56 -6.39 31.30
N GLU A 449 -0.24 -6.98 32.46
CA GLU A 449 -0.98 -6.77 33.72
C GLU A 449 -0.01 -6.65 34.91
N LYS A 450 0.65 -5.50 35.02
CA LYS A 450 1.19 -4.98 36.28
C LYS A 450 0.95 -3.48 36.34
N GLY A 451 -0.24 -3.07 36.77
CA GLY A 451 -0.53 -1.66 37.08
C GLY A 451 -2.02 -1.39 37.24
N LYS A 452 -2.43 -0.95 38.44
CA LYS A 452 -3.79 -0.55 38.83
C LYS A 452 -4.22 0.72 38.09
N GLU A 453 -5.26 0.64 37.25
CA GLU A 453 -6.12 1.75 36.84
C GLU A 453 -7.45 1.19 36.25
N ASP A 454 -8.12 0.32 37.02
CA ASP A 454 -9.16 -0.64 36.56
C ASP A 454 -10.57 -0.08 36.28
N ALA A 455 -10.73 1.20 35.95
CA ALA A 455 -12.05 1.72 35.52
C ALA A 455 -11.99 2.40 34.14
N ASP A 456 -11.00 3.26 33.92
CA ASP A 456 -10.77 3.89 32.61
C ASP A 456 -10.05 2.94 31.63
N LEU A 457 -9.25 1.98 32.11
CA LEU A 457 -8.70 0.90 31.28
C LEU A 457 -9.79 -0.07 30.81
N ILE A 458 -10.81 -0.36 31.63
CA ILE A 458 -11.92 -1.24 31.22
C ILE A 458 -12.80 -0.54 30.18
N ARG A 459 -12.99 0.79 30.27
CA ARG A 459 -13.64 1.58 29.19
C ARG A 459 -12.78 1.62 27.92
N LYS A 460 -11.45 1.82 28.02
CA LYS A 460 -10.54 1.82 26.86
C LYS A 460 -10.26 0.42 26.27
N GLN A 461 -10.33 -0.65 27.06
CA GLN A 461 -10.21 -2.04 26.60
C GLN A 461 -11.46 -2.50 25.84
N ASN A 462 -12.61 -1.95 26.21
CA ASN A 462 -13.90 -2.19 25.60
C ASN A 462 -14.04 -1.62 24.16
N ASP A 463 -13.21 -0.64 23.80
CA ASP A 463 -13.18 -0.04 22.47
C ASP A 463 -12.06 -0.57 21.57
N ARG A 464 -11.14 -1.39 22.09
CA ARG A 464 -10.02 -1.92 21.30
C ARG A 464 -10.44 -3.12 20.45
N ILE A 465 -9.89 -3.15 19.24
CA ILE A 465 -10.07 -4.23 18.27
C ILE A 465 -9.45 -5.51 18.83
N SER A 466 -10.29 -6.50 19.15
CA SER A 466 -9.81 -7.82 19.55
C SER A 466 -9.51 -8.65 18.29
N ILE A 467 -8.22 -8.83 18.02
CA ILE A 467 -7.73 -9.70 16.96
C ILE A 467 -7.88 -11.15 17.41
N LEU A 468 -8.66 -11.95 16.68
CA LEU A 468 -8.81 -13.37 16.96
C LEU A 468 -7.55 -14.14 16.55
N GLU A 469 -7.34 -15.30 17.19
CA GLU A 469 -6.23 -16.20 16.84
C GLU A 469 -6.32 -16.65 15.36
N ASP A 470 -7.53 -16.89 14.86
CA ASP A 470 -7.71 -17.27 13.46
C ASP A 470 -7.45 -16.10 12.50
N ASP A 471 -7.75 -14.86 12.89
CA ASP A 471 -7.36 -13.67 12.11
C ASP A 471 -5.85 -13.57 12.00
N LEU A 472 -5.15 -13.76 13.13
CA LEU A 472 -3.69 -13.73 13.18
C LEU A 472 -3.06 -14.83 12.30
N LYS A 473 -3.57 -16.07 12.37
CA LYS A 473 -3.11 -17.18 11.52
C LYS A 473 -3.32 -16.88 10.04
N TRP A 474 -4.43 -16.24 9.66
CA TRP A 474 -4.67 -15.87 8.27
C TRP A 474 -3.74 -14.76 7.79
N LEU A 475 -3.47 -13.74 8.61
CA LEU A 475 -2.47 -12.71 8.32
C LEU A 475 -1.08 -13.35 8.10
N GLU A 476 -0.67 -14.24 9.01
CA GLU A 476 0.58 -15.00 8.91
C GLU A 476 0.66 -15.85 7.63
N ARG A 477 -0.43 -16.57 7.29
CA ARG A 477 -0.49 -17.44 6.12
C ARG A 477 -0.41 -16.66 4.82
N ILE A 478 -1.17 -15.57 4.70
CA ILE A 478 -1.16 -14.73 3.51
C ILE A 478 0.22 -14.10 3.33
N MET A 479 0.83 -13.56 4.40
CA MET A 479 2.14 -12.96 4.26
C MET A 479 3.23 -13.97 3.93
N LYS A 480 3.12 -15.21 4.45
CA LYS A 480 4.00 -16.32 4.04
C LYS A 480 3.83 -16.67 2.55
N MET A 481 2.61 -16.64 2.02
CA MET A 481 2.38 -16.86 0.59
C MET A 481 3.02 -15.75 -0.25
N CYS A 482 2.82 -14.49 0.15
CA CYS A 482 3.42 -13.34 -0.52
C CYS A 482 4.95 -13.40 -0.50
N SER A 483 5.54 -13.68 0.66
CA SER A 483 6.99 -13.78 0.82
C SER A 483 7.58 -14.95 0.03
N GLY A 484 6.88 -16.08 -0.02
CA GLY A 484 7.27 -17.23 -0.85
C GLY A 484 7.33 -16.89 -2.33
N LYS A 485 6.23 -16.36 -2.90
CA LYS A 485 6.18 -15.95 -4.32
C LYS A 485 7.24 -14.90 -4.67
N LEU A 486 7.46 -13.94 -3.78
CA LEU A 486 8.49 -12.93 -4.01
C LEU A 486 9.90 -13.54 -3.93
N TRP A 487 10.14 -14.47 -3.00
CA TRP A 487 11.43 -15.14 -2.85
C TRP A 487 11.74 -16.10 -4.00
N GLU A 488 10.74 -16.64 -4.71
CA GLU A 488 10.97 -17.36 -5.97
C GLU A 488 11.65 -16.49 -7.03
N ILE A 489 11.44 -15.17 -6.99
CA ILE A 489 12.08 -14.20 -7.88
C ILE A 489 13.42 -13.71 -7.29
N LEU A 490 13.40 -13.28 -6.03
CA LEU A 490 14.56 -12.64 -5.38
C LEU A 490 15.65 -13.63 -4.95
N GLY A 491 15.23 -14.85 -4.61
CA GLY A 491 16.08 -15.95 -4.15
C GLY A 491 16.48 -16.90 -5.28
N ASP A 492 16.06 -16.62 -6.52
CA ASP A 492 16.56 -17.33 -7.69
C ASP A 492 18.09 -17.17 -7.74
N LYS A 493 18.79 -18.22 -8.17
CA LYS A 493 20.26 -18.31 -8.16
C LYS A 493 20.93 -17.35 -9.14
N ASP A 494 20.16 -16.47 -9.77
CA ASP A 494 20.68 -15.38 -10.56
C ASP A 494 21.52 -14.47 -9.66
N SER A 495 22.84 -14.56 -9.86
CA SER A 495 23.85 -13.81 -9.10
C SER A 495 23.56 -12.30 -9.03
N LYS A 496 22.68 -11.77 -9.89
CA LYS A 496 22.33 -10.36 -10.01
C LYS A 496 21.59 -9.81 -8.78
N PHE A 497 20.58 -10.49 -8.25
CA PHE A 497 19.89 -10.00 -7.03
C PHE A 497 20.79 -10.07 -5.80
N ASN A 498 21.65 -11.09 -5.71
CA ASN A 498 22.67 -11.17 -4.65
C ASN A 498 23.69 -10.03 -4.75
N ARG A 499 24.20 -9.75 -5.96
CA ARG A 499 25.12 -8.61 -6.17
C ARG A 499 24.43 -7.27 -5.91
N PHE A 500 23.19 -7.09 -6.36
CA PHE A 500 22.39 -5.90 -6.05
C PHE A 500 22.26 -5.70 -4.54
N ARG A 501 21.93 -6.78 -3.81
CA ARG A 501 21.85 -6.79 -2.35
C ARG A 501 23.17 -6.35 -1.72
N ASP A 502 24.28 -6.92 -2.17
CA ASP A 502 25.60 -6.61 -1.63
C ASP A 502 26.00 -5.15 -1.89
N ILE A 503 25.70 -4.60 -3.06
CA ILE A 503 25.96 -3.19 -3.39
C ILE A 503 25.13 -2.26 -2.50
N VAL A 504 23.82 -2.49 -2.39
CA VAL A 504 22.94 -1.58 -1.64
C VAL A 504 23.18 -1.68 -0.13
N LYS A 505 23.52 -2.86 0.39
CA LYS A 505 23.80 -3.05 1.83
C LYS A 505 25.12 -2.39 2.25
N ASN A 506 26.12 -2.39 1.38
CA ASN A 506 27.45 -1.86 1.66
C ASN A 506 27.67 -0.47 1.04
N LEU A 507 26.60 0.32 0.85
CA LEU A 507 26.72 1.68 0.36
C LEU A 507 27.68 2.49 1.23
N ASP A 508 28.73 3.01 0.60
CA ASP A 508 29.71 3.86 1.24
C ASP A 508 29.73 5.23 0.56
N ILE A 509 29.79 6.29 1.36
CA ILE A 509 29.73 7.66 0.83
C ILE A 509 30.90 7.96 -0.11
N PHE A 510 32.10 7.43 0.13
CA PHE A 510 33.24 7.65 -0.74
C PHE A 510 33.08 6.89 -2.06
N GLU A 511 32.55 5.67 -2.03
CA GLU A 511 32.26 4.92 -3.26
C GLU A 511 31.18 5.60 -4.12
N ILE A 512 30.14 6.14 -3.48
CA ILE A 512 29.10 6.93 -4.15
C ILE A 512 29.72 8.19 -4.79
N LEU A 513 30.52 8.94 -4.01
CA LEU A 513 31.14 10.17 -4.49
C LEU A 513 32.14 9.93 -5.63
N ASN A 514 32.76 8.75 -5.69
CA ASN A 514 33.67 8.33 -6.76
C ASN A 514 32.97 7.66 -7.95
N GLY A 515 31.64 7.51 -7.92
CA GLY A 515 30.85 6.92 -9.02
C GLY A 515 30.89 5.39 -9.11
N LYS A 516 31.72 4.72 -8.29
CA LYS A 516 31.90 3.25 -8.32
C LYS A 516 30.58 2.51 -8.12
N THR A 517 29.74 2.96 -7.19
CA THR A 517 28.43 2.35 -6.92
C THR A 517 27.53 2.38 -8.16
N ILE A 518 27.54 3.46 -8.93
CA ILE A 518 26.73 3.60 -10.13
C ILE A 518 27.23 2.62 -11.20
N ASP A 519 28.54 2.54 -11.40
CA ASP A 519 29.15 1.60 -12.34
C ASP A 519 28.80 0.15 -12.00
N ASP A 520 28.91 -0.22 -10.71
CA ASP A 520 28.56 -1.55 -10.23
C ASP A 520 27.06 -1.87 -10.47
N LEU A 521 26.16 -0.90 -10.26
CA LEU A 521 24.72 -1.06 -10.51
C LEU A 521 24.37 -1.15 -12.00
N GLN A 522 25.08 -0.43 -12.87
CA GLN A 522 24.86 -0.47 -14.31
C GLN A 522 25.28 -1.81 -14.93
N ASN A 523 26.30 -2.45 -14.34
CA ASN A 523 26.88 -3.71 -14.78
C ASN A 523 26.07 -4.98 -14.39
N LEU A 524 24.94 -4.83 -13.69
CA LEU A 524 24.01 -5.92 -13.33
C LEU A 524 22.99 -6.22 -14.42
#